data_AF-A0A7C7XKA3-F1
#
_entry.id   AF-A0A7C7XKA3-F1
#
_cell.length_a   1.000
_cell.length_b   1.000
_cell.length_c   1.000
_cell.angle_alpha   90.00
_cell.angle_beta   90.00
_cell.angle_gamma   90.00
#
_symmetry.space_group_name_H-M   'P 1'
#
loop_
_entity.id
_entity.type
_entity.pdbx_description
1 polymer ?
#
loop_
_entity_poly.entity_id
_entity_poly.type
_entity_poly.pdbx_seq_one_letter_code
_entity_poly.pdbx_strand_id
1 'polypeptide(L)'
;MKSFLKENFVLVLGISLPMLLVIGVMALQSLTRAVTEPPQYGVLFTHGGSYASKQSFDFDIQDDGQLTIIFELGDNLNENHLRSELEMTLYHYDPKEGSVSKFKLEAPKDFEKDREYSIEAPSALAALRFDDSETSPDGYIFDRKARNSSGGLFTEMFGYRRYRNDMALIKGGYTHDIPDAPSYYNTQFIGWVKHD
;
A
#
# COMPACT_ATOMS: atom_id res chain seq x y z
N MET A 1 45.20 18.31 -22.40
CA MET A 1 43.87 17.68 -22.48
C MET A 1 43.49 17.21 -23.87
N LYS A 2 43.57 18.05 -24.93
CA LYS A 2 43.19 17.65 -26.30
C LYS A 2 44.03 16.49 -26.91
N SER A 3 45.34 16.39 -26.63
CA SER A 3 46.17 15.28 -27.15
C SER A 3 45.79 13.94 -26.51
N PHE A 4 45.63 13.93 -25.18
CA PHE A 4 45.26 12.74 -24.41
C PHE A 4 43.91 12.14 -24.84
N LEU A 5 42.90 12.99 -25.13
CA LEU A 5 41.60 12.58 -25.65
C LEU A 5 41.68 11.95 -27.05
N LYS A 6 42.59 12.44 -27.91
CA LYS A 6 42.81 11.90 -29.26
C LYS A 6 43.59 10.60 -29.23
N GLU A 7 44.63 10.52 -28.40
CA GLU A 7 45.49 9.34 -28.27
C GLU A 7 44.77 8.16 -27.61
N ASN A 8 43.83 8.44 -26.71
CA ASN A 8 43.08 7.42 -25.98
C ASN A 8 41.59 7.41 -26.38
N PHE A 9 41.27 7.80 -27.62
CA PHE A 9 39.88 7.99 -28.07
C PHE A 9 38.99 6.76 -27.82
N VAL A 10 39.52 5.56 -28.09
CA VAL A 10 38.80 4.29 -27.85
C VAL A 10 38.51 4.10 -26.36
N LEU A 11 39.48 4.41 -25.48
CA LEU A 11 39.34 4.31 -24.03
C LEU A 11 38.35 5.33 -23.49
N VAL A 12 38.42 6.57 -24.00
CA VAL A 12 37.51 7.65 -23.64
C VAL A 12 36.08 7.28 -24.03
N LEU A 13 35.85 6.81 -25.26
CA LEU A 13 34.52 6.35 -25.70
C LEU A 13 34.02 5.16 -24.87
N GLY A 14 34.89 4.18 -24.62
CA GLY A 14 34.56 2.98 -23.84
C GLY A 14 34.12 3.28 -22.41
N ILE A 15 34.65 4.33 -21.79
CA ILE A 15 34.27 4.76 -20.42
C ILE A 15 33.12 5.77 -20.44
N SER A 16 33.14 6.73 -21.36
CA SER A 16 32.18 7.82 -21.38
C SER A 16 30.77 7.39 -21.79
N LEU A 17 30.64 6.43 -22.72
CA LEU A 17 29.32 5.94 -23.15
C LEU A 17 28.52 5.27 -22.01
N PRO A 18 29.06 4.29 -21.25
CA PRO A 18 28.34 3.71 -20.13
C PRO A 18 28.10 4.73 -19.01
N MET A 19 29.05 5.64 -18.74
CA MET A 19 28.86 6.74 -17.78
C MET A 19 27.69 7.65 -18.16
N LEU A 20 27.58 8.02 -19.45
CA LEU A 20 26.45 8.83 -19.95
C LEU A 20 25.12 8.10 -19.77
N LEU A 21 25.10 6.79 -20.00
CA LEU A 21 23.89 5.97 -19.84
C LEU A 21 23.45 5.92 -18.36
N VAL A 22 24.40 5.74 -17.43
CA VAL A 22 24.15 5.83 -15.98
C VAL A 22 23.54 7.19 -15.62
N ILE A 23 24.17 8.28 -16.05
CA ILE A 23 23.71 9.64 -15.75
C ILE A 23 22.33 9.88 -16.35
N GLY A 24 22.07 9.44 -17.58
CA GLY A 24 20.77 9.58 -18.25
C GLY A 24 19.64 8.87 -17.50
N VAL A 25 19.88 7.64 -17.05
CA VAL A 25 18.89 6.89 -16.25
C VAL A 25 18.65 7.56 -14.89
N MET A 26 19.71 8.03 -14.22
CA MET A 26 19.57 8.76 -12.94
C MET A 26 18.77 10.06 -13.11
N ALA A 27 19.01 10.81 -14.19
CA ALA A 27 18.28 12.04 -14.47
C ALA A 27 16.78 11.77 -14.70
N LEU A 28 16.44 10.72 -15.46
CA LEU A 28 15.05 10.31 -15.70
C LEU A 28 14.33 9.92 -14.40
N GLN A 29 14.98 9.13 -13.53
CA GLN A 29 14.42 8.74 -12.24
C GLN A 29 14.27 9.91 -11.26
N SER A 30 15.20 10.86 -11.29
CA SER A 30 15.09 12.04 -10.43
C SER A 30 13.99 12.98 -10.89
N LEU A 31 13.76 13.07 -12.20
CA LEU A 31 12.70 13.90 -12.77
C LEU A 31 11.32 13.33 -12.42
N THR A 32 11.10 12.02 -12.55
CA THR A 32 9.82 11.40 -12.15
C THR A 32 9.51 11.66 -10.68
N ARG A 33 10.53 11.57 -9.81
CA ARG A 33 10.38 11.86 -8.37
C ARG A 33 10.06 13.32 -8.07
N ALA A 34 10.61 14.27 -8.83
CA ALA A 34 10.41 15.71 -8.59
C ALA A 34 9.06 16.24 -9.12
N VAL A 35 8.49 15.56 -10.11
CA VAL A 35 7.24 15.98 -10.77
C VAL A 35 6.01 15.25 -10.20
N THR A 36 6.21 14.16 -9.44
CA THR A 36 5.08 13.46 -8.81
C THR A 36 4.60 14.21 -7.58
N GLU A 37 3.41 14.78 -7.67
CA GLU A 37 2.70 15.40 -6.54
C GLU A 37 2.41 14.36 -5.45
N PRO A 38 2.50 14.71 -4.16
CA PRO A 38 2.20 13.79 -3.06
C PRO A 38 0.73 13.32 -3.09
N PRO A 39 0.42 12.15 -2.48
CA PRO A 39 -0.94 11.62 -2.47
C PRO A 39 -1.92 12.61 -1.83
N GLN A 40 -3.11 12.72 -2.42
CA GLN A 40 -4.18 13.65 -1.98
C GLN A 40 -5.38 12.92 -1.37
N TYR A 41 -5.54 11.63 -1.68
CA TYR A 41 -6.68 10.82 -1.26
C TYR A 41 -6.28 9.84 -0.15
N GLY A 42 -7.12 9.79 0.89
CA GLY A 42 -6.93 8.84 1.98
C GLY A 42 -7.17 7.40 1.53
N VAL A 43 -6.59 6.44 2.25
CA VAL A 43 -6.82 5.01 2.00
C VAL A 43 -7.29 4.31 3.25
N LEU A 44 -8.29 3.44 3.07
CA LEU A 44 -8.79 2.52 4.08
C LEU A 44 -8.31 1.10 3.76
N PHE A 45 -7.72 0.46 4.77
CA PHE A 45 -7.25 -0.91 4.67
C PHE A 45 -7.35 -1.62 6.02
N THR A 46 -7.30 -2.94 6.00
CA THR A 46 -7.31 -3.76 7.21
C THR A 46 -5.92 -4.30 7.52
N HIS A 47 -5.71 -4.65 8.78
CA HIS A 47 -4.65 -5.56 9.17
C HIS A 47 -5.15 -6.42 10.33
N GLY A 48 -5.08 -7.74 10.15
CA GLY A 48 -5.62 -8.71 11.09
C GLY A 48 -6.09 -9.99 10.38
N GLY A 49 -6.51 -11.00 11.14
CA GLY A 49 -6.87 -12.32 10.62
C GLY A 49 -5.66 -13.22 10.36
N SER A 50 -5.91 -14.52 10.19
CA SER A 50 -4.89 -15.49 9.79
C SER A 50 -4.90 -15.69 8.28
N TYR A 51 -3.71 -15.84 7.67
CA TYR A 51 -3.55 -16.16 6.25
C TYR A 51 -4.26 -17.46 5.84
N ALA A 52 -4.49 -18.35 6.81
CA ALA A 52 -5.02 -19.69 6.61
C ALA A 52 -6.56 -19.79 6.76
N SER A 53 -7.22 -18.74 7.25
CA SER A 53 -8.67 -18.70 7.45
C SER A 53 -9.32 -17.68 6.52
N LYS A 54 -10.54 -17.96 6.07
CA LYS A 54 -11.42 -16.92 5.51
C LYS A 54 -11.51 -15.82 6.57
N GLN A 55 -11.24 -14.57 6.18
CA GLN A 55 -11.46 -13.44 7.07
C GLN A 55 -12.93 -13.44 7.48
N SER A 56 -13.18 -13.45 8.79
CA SER A 56 -14.55 -13.41 9.30
C SER A 56 -15.22 -12.04 9.14
N PHE A 57 -14.48 -11.02 8.68
CA PHE A 57 -15.02 -9.72 8.33
C PHE A 57 -14.88 -9.50 6.83
N ASP A 58 -15.99 -9.19 6.18
CA ASP A 58 -16.06 -8.76 4.80
C ASP A 58 -16.39 -7.28 4.71
N PHE A 59 -15.84 -6.63 3.69
CA PHE A 59 -15.93 -5.19 3.48
C PHE A 59 -16.42 -4.92 2.07
N ASP A 60 -17.51 -4.18 1.98
CA ASP A 60 -18.10 -3.79 0.70
C ASP A 60 -18.35 -2.29 0.68
N ILE A 61 -18.18 -1.68 -0.49
CA ILE A 61 -18.47 -0.26 -0.72
C ILE A 61 -19.72 -0.20 -1.58
N GLN A 62 -20.81 0.34 -1.03
CA GLN A 62 -22.07 0.48 -1.74
C GLN A 62 -21.95 1.50 -2.89
N ASP A 63 -22.92 1.48 -3.81
CA ASP A 63 -22.98 2.40 -4.97
C ASP A 63 -22.90 3.89 -4.57
N ASP A 64 -23.38 4.24 -3.37
CA ASP A 64 -23.36 5.59 -2.83
C ASP A 64 -22.04 5.95 -2.10
N GLY A 65 -21.08 5.03 -2.07
CA GLY A 65 -19.78 5.14 -1.42
C GLY A 65 -19.78 4.81 0.07
N GLN A 66 -20.88 4.31 0.65
CA GLN A 66 -20.91 3.91 2.06
C GLN A 66 -20.21 2.57 2.30
N LEU A 67 -19.41 2.51 3.36
CA LEU A 67 -18.76 1.29 3.82
C LEU A 67 -19.76 0.39 4.55
N THR A 68 -19.89 -0.84 4.08
CA THR A 68 -20.63 -1.92 4.75
C THR A 68 -19.63 -2.93 5.31
N ILE A 69 -19.88 -3.39 6.53
CA ILE A 69 -19.05 -4.38 7.20
C ILE A 69 -19.95 -5.55 7.59
N ILE A 70 -19.60 -6.74 7.11
CA ILE A 70 -20.33 -7.98 7.40
C ILE A 70 -19.41 -8.90 8.19
N PHE A 71 -19.92 -9.49 9.25
CA PHE A 71 -19.23 -10.51 10.02
C PHE A 71 -19.88 -11.87 9.82
N GLU A 72 -19.09 -12.86 9.45
CA GLU A 72 -19.51 -14.26 9.31
C GLU A 72 -18.41 -15.18 9.84
N LEU A 73 -18.72 -16.02 10.83
CA LEU A 73 -17.78 -16.98 11.37
C LEU A 73 -18.01 -18.37 10.77
N GLY A 74 -17.07 -18.86 9.97
CA GLY A 74 -17.15 -20.20 9.38
C GLY A 74 -16.93 -21.34 10.38
N ASP A 75 -17.53 -22.50 10.12
CA ASP A 75 -17.57 -23.63 11.08
C ASP A 75 -16.20 -24.26 11.44
N ASN A 76 -15.21 -24.18 10.55
CA ASN A 76 -13.96 -24.96 10.60
C ASN A 76 -12.78 -24.30 11.36
N LEU A 77 -13.02 -23.38 12.29
CA LEU A 77 -11.93 -22.66 12.96
C LEU A 77 -11.32 -23.47 14.12
N ASN A 78 -9.99 -23.56 14.11
CA ASN A 78 -9.19 -24.10 15.20
C ASN A 78 -9.20 -23.10 16.37
N GLU A 79 -9.30 -23.56 17.64
CA GLU A 79 -9.45 -22.69 18.81
C GLU A 79 -8.34 -21.63 18.93
N ASN A 80 -7.11 -21.98 18.50
CA ASN A 80 -5.96 -21.08 18.49
C ASN A 80 -6.10 -19.89 17.52
N HIS A 81 -7.04 -19.94 16.56
CA HIS A 81 -7.24 -18.91 15.54
C HIS A 81 -8.48 -18.05 15.83
N LEU A 82 -9.31 -18.43 16.81
CA LEU A 82 -10.55 -17.72 17.14
C LEU A 82 -10.30 -16.25 17.47
N ARG A 83 -9.25 -15.94 18.24
CA ARG A 83 -9.00 -14.54 18.65
C ARG A 83 -8.67 -13.62 17.46
N SER A 84 -7.98 -14.11 16.44
CA SER A 84 -7.69 -13.33 15.22
C SER A 84 -8.89 -13.20 14.29
N GLU A 85 -9.92 -14.04 14.47
CA GLU A 85 -11.17 -13.98 13.70
C GLU A 85 -12.23 -13.11 14.36
N LEU A 86 -12.15 -12.91 15.68
CA LEU A 86 -13.12 -12.11 16.44
C LEU A 86 -12.75 -10.62 16.53
N GLU A 87 -11.51 -10.28 16.19
CA GLU A 87 -11.01 -8.91 16.24
C GLU A 87 -10.30 -8.55 14.93
N MET A 88 -10.62 -7.38 14.39
CA MET A 88 -9.94 -6.82 13.23
C MET A 88 -9.59 -5.36 13.48
N THR A 89 -8.51 -4.85 12.88
CA THR A 89 -8.20 -3.42 12.95
C THR A 89 -8.27 -2.81 11.56
N LEU A 90 -9.09 -1.78 11.42
CA LEU A 90 -9.11 -0.88 10.28
C LEU A 90 -8.09 0.22 10.46
N TYR A 91 -7.42 0.56 9.37
CA TYR A 91 -6.43 1.61 9.28
C TYR A 91 -6.88 2.60 8.21
N HIS A 92 -7.03 3.85 8.60
CA HIS A 92 -7.33 4.95 7.70
C HIS A 92 -6.12 5.88 7.67
N TYR A 93 -5.45 5.93 6.51
CA TYR A 93 -4.36 6.86 6.28
C TYR A 93 -4.90 8.14 5.63
N ASP A 94 -4.67 9.28 6.29
CA ASP A 94 -4.96 10.60 5.74
C ASP A 94 -3.64 11.26 5.27
N PRO A 95 -3.44 11.48 3.96
CA PRO A 95 -2.22 12.10 3.46
C PRO A 95 -2.12 13.60 3.74
N LYS A 96 -3.24 14.30 3.99
CA LYS A 96 -3.22 15.74 4.33
C LYS A 96 -2.65 15.95 5.72
N GLU A 97 -3.04 15.10 6.66
CA GLU A 97 -2.50 15.12 8.03
C GLU A 97 -1.20 14.32 8.16
N GLY A 98 -0.91 13.43 7.22
CA GLY A 98 0.20 12.49 7.30
C GLY A 98 0.06 11.52 8.46
N SER A 99 -1.18 11.18 8.85
CA SER A 99 -1.51 10.42 10.05
C SER A 99 -2.27 9.14 9.72
N VAL A 100 -2.13 8.12 10.58
CA VAL A 100 -2.89 6.86 10.48
C VAL A 100 -3.80 6.71 11.68
N SER A 101 -5.10 6.70 11.43
CA SER A 101 -6.13 6.40 12.42
C SER A 101 -6.41 4.90 12.46
N LYS A 102 -6.59 4.35 13.67
CA LYS A 102 -6.82 2.92 13.89
C LYS A 102 -8.19 2.70 14.54
N PHE A 103 -8.99 1.80 13.98
CA PHE A 103 -10.31 1.45 14.52
C PHE A 103 -10.39 -0.05 14.73
N LYS A 104 -10.60 -0.46 15.98
CA LYS A 104 -10.79 -1.88 16.31
C LYS A 104 -12.25 -2.26 16.05
N LEU A 105 -12.45 -3.32 15.29
CA LEU A 105 -13.71 -4.01 15.10
C LEU A 105 -13.72 -5.24 15.99
N GLU A 106 -14.86 -5.50 16.60
CA GLU A 106 -15.10 -6.67 17.43
C GLU A 106 -16.32 -7.41 16.89
N ALA A 107 -16.27 -8.74 16.92
CA ALA A 107 -17.40 -9.56 16.57
C ALA A 107 -18.61 -9.23 17.47
N PRO A 108 -19.86 -9.34 16.96
CA PRO A 108 -21.06 -9.21 17.77
C PRO A 108 -21.03 -10.19 18.95
N LYS A 109 -21.50 -9.81 20.13
CA LYS A 109 -21.39 -10.67 21.33
C LYS A 109 -22.14 -11.99 21.22
N ASP A 110 -23.24 -12.01 20.47
CA ASP A 110 -24.15 -13.15 20.31
C ASP A 110 -24.11 -13.69 18.87
N PHE A 111 -22.92 -13.88 18.31
CA PHE A 111 -22.76 -14.45 16.98
C PHE A 111 -23.03 -15.97 16.98
N GLU A 112 -23.63 -16.43 15.89
CA GLU A 112 -23.83 -17.84 15.54
C GLU A 112 -22.93 -18.15 14.35
N LYS A 113 -22.44 -19.39 14.28
CA LYS A 113 -21.64 -19.85 13.13
C LYS A 113 -22.47 -19.87 11.85
N ASP A 114 -21.81 -19.65 10.72
CA ASP A 114 -22.40 -19.64 9.37
C ASP A 114 -23.61 -18.69 9.25
N ARG A 115 -23.59 -17.61 10.03
CA ARG A 115 -24.58 -16.54 9.99
C ARG A 115 -23.89 -15.20 9.83
N GLU A 116 -24.43 -14.40 8.93
CA GLU A 116 -23.96 -13.04 8.65
C GLU A 116 -24.56 -12.04 9.64
N TYR A 117 -23.73 -11.11 10.08
CA TYR A 117 -24.09 -10.00 10.96
C TYR A 117 -23.58 -8.69 10.37
N SER A 118 -24.48 -7.73 10.19
CA SER A 118 -24.07 -6.37 9.83
C SER A 118 -23.42 -5.69 11.03
N ILE A 119 -22.23 -5.15 10.83
CA ILE A 119 -21.50 -4.35 11.81
C ILE A 119 -21.58 -2.89 11.40
N GLU A 120 -21.92 -2.03 12.37
CA GLU A 120 -21.89 -0.58 12.14
C GLU A 120 -20.44 -0.10 11.99
N ALA A 121 -20.17 0.63 10.92
CA ALA A 121 -18.88 1.26 10.73
C ALA A 121 -18.61 2.29 11.85
N PRO A 122 -17.35 2.43 12.30
CA PRO A 122 -16.97 3.51 13.23
C PRO A 122 -17.47 4.87 12.72
N SER A 123 -17.99 5.71 13.62
CA SER A 123 -18.64 6.98 13.25
C SER A 123 -17.75 7.90 12.39
N ALA A 124 -16.44 7.88 12.61
CA ALA A 124 -15.47 8.62 11.80
C ALA A 124 -15.40 8.13 10.34
N LEU A 125 -15.59 6.83 10.10
CA LEU A 125 -15.60 6.25 8.75
C LEU A 125 -16.99 6.33 8.11
N ALA A 126 -18.07 6.26 8.90
CA ALA A 126 -19.44 6.38 8.40
C ALA A 126 -19.73 7.77 7.76
N ALA A 127 -19.01 8.80 8.21
CA ALA A 127 -19.08 10.14 7.64
C ALA A 127 -18.34 10.29 6.29
N LEU A 128 -17.50 9.31 5.92
CA LEU A 128 -16.71 9.34 4.70
C LEU A 128 -17.44 8.60 3.57
N ARG A 129 -16.96 8.83 2.35
CA ARG A 129 -17.33 8.07 1.16
C ARG A 129 -16.10 7.42 0.58
N PHE A 130 -16.26 6.22 0.06
CA PHE A 130 -15.16 5.43 -0.44
C PHE A 130 -15.33 5.04 -1.92
N ASP A 131 -14.21 4.72 -2.55
CA ASP A 131 -14.09 4.13 -3.87
C ASP A 131 -13.23 2.87 -3.78
N ASP A 132 -13.73 1.73 -4.25
CA ASP A 132 -13.03 0.44 -4.24
C ASP A 132 -12.07 0.26 -5.44
N SER A 133 -11.93 1.27 -6.30
CA SER A 133 -11.00 1.23 -7.42
C SER A 133 -9.58 0.91 -6.97
N GLU A 134 -8.91 0.02 -7.71
CA GLU A 134 -7.51 -0.35 -7.43
C GLU A 134 -6.55 0.86 -7.45
N THR A 135 -6.89 1.88 -8.26
CA THR A 135 -6.12 3.11 -8.41
C THR A 135 -6.93 4.28 -7.86
N SER A 136 -6.29 5.11 -7.04
CA SER A 136 -6.88 6.35 -6.52
C SER A 136 -7.15 7.36 -7.64
N PRO A 137 -7.99 8.38 -7.40
CA PRO A 137 -8.27 9.40 -8.42
C PRO A 137 -7.03 10.22 -8.87
N ASP A 138 -6.02 10.34 -8.01
CA ASP A 138 -4.73 10.96 -8.32
C ASP A 138 -3.68 9.96 -8.85
N GLY A 139 -4.04 8.71 -9.13
CA GLY A 139 -3.21 7.73 -9.83
C GLY A 139 -2.24 6.94 -8.94
N TYR A 140 -2.48 6.91 -7.63
CA TYR A 140 -1.75 6.08 -6.68
C TYR A 140 -2.39 4.70 -6.55
N ILE A 141 -1.55 3.70 -6.29
CA ILE A 141 -1.98 2.33 -5.98
C ILE A 141 -1.51 2.00 -4.57
N PHE A 142 -2.37 1.34 -3.79
CA PHE A 142 -2.02 0.84 -2.48
C PHE A 142 -1.21 -0.46 -2.61
N ASP A 143 0.09 -0.37 -2.33
CA ASP A 143 0.97 -1.51 -2.40
C ASP A 143 1.21 -2.11 -1.01
N ARG A 144 0.63 -3.30 -0.83
CA ARG A 144 0.85 -4.16 0.35
C ARG A 144 2.29 -4.63 0.41
N LYS A 145 2.88 -4.90 -0.75
CA LYS A 145 4.24 -5.39 -0.88
C LYS A 145 5.03 -4.28 -1.54
N ALA A 146 5.50 -3.32 -0.76
CA ALA A 146 6.62 -2.49 -1.20
C ALA A 146 7.90 -3.31 -1.58
N ARG A 147 7.83 -4.66 -1.60
CA ARG A 147 8.57 -5.48 -2.58
C ARG A 147 8.16 -5.09 -4.00
N ASN A 148 8.97 -4.21 -4.57
CA ASN A 148 9.14 -3.92 -6.00
C ASN A 148 8.80 -2.48 -6.39
N SER A 149 8.88 -1.52 -5.46
CA SER A 149 9.39 -0.21 -5.87
C SER A 149 10.79 -0.46 -6.39
N SER A 150 10.92 -0.70 -7.69
CA SER A 150 12.14 -0.96 -8.43
C SER A 150 13.21 -0.03 -7.90
N GLY A 151 14.08 -0.56 -7.02
CA GLY A 151 15.36 0.06 -6.78
C GLY A 151 16.03 -0.02 -8.15
N GLY A 152 15.95 1.09 -8.90
CA GLY A 152 16.25 1.08 -10.32
C GLY A 152 17.58 0.38 -10.59
N LEU A 153 17.71 -0.31 -11.72
CA LEU A 153 18.85 -1.12 -12.22
C LEU A 153 20.12 -1.24 -11.33
N PHE A 154 20.69 -0.14 -10.86
CA PHE A 154 21.74 -0.09 -9.84
C PHE A 154 21.43 -0.85 -8.54
N THR A 155 20.25 -0.75 -7.95
CA THR A 155 19.94 -1.45 -6.70
C THR A 155 19.87 -2.97 -6.91
N GLU A 156 19.42 -3.40 -8.09
CA GLU A 156 19.40 -4.82 -8.50
C GLU A 156 20.80 -5.36 -8.81
N MET A 157 21.64 -4.59 -9.51
CA MET A 157 23.01 -4.99 -9.86
C MET A 157 23.98 -5.00 -8.69
N PHE A 158 23.80 -4.12 -7.69
CA PHE A 158 24.72 -3.97 -6.56
C PHE A 158 24.20 -4.54 -5.23
N GLY A 159 23.08 -5.28 -5.25
CA GLY A 159 22.65 -6.12 -4.13
C GLY A 159 22.19 -5.41 -2.85
N TYR A 160 22.05 -4.08 -2.87
CA TYR A 160 21.59 -3.31 -1.71
C TYR A 160 20.06 -3.38 -1.55
N ARG A 161 19.55 -4.54 -1.16
CA ARG A 161 18.13 -4.72 -0.81
C ARG A 161 17.92 -4.30 0.65
N ARG A 162 17.41 -3.08 0.88
CA ARG A 162 16.76 -2.77 2.17
C ARG A 162 15.35 -3.36 2.12
N TYR A 163 15.15 -4.48 2.82
CA TYR A 163 13.81 -5.01 3.05
C TYR A 163 13.07 -4.05 3.98
N ARG A 164 12.23 -3.18 3.43
CA ARG A 164 11.16 -2.54 4.18
C ARG A 164 9.91 -3.38 4.00
N ASN A 165 9.32 -3.80 5.10
CA ASN A 165 8.06 -4.55 5.15
C ASN A 165 6.87 -3.60 5.31
N ASP A 166 7.06 -2.36 4.85
CA ASP A 166 6.19 -1.24 5.14
C ASP A 166 5.24 -1.05 3.97
N MET A 167 4.02 -0.63 4.29
CA MET A 167 2.97 -0.40 3.31
C MET A 167 3.17 0.97 2.67
N ALA A 168 2.90 1.09 1.39
CA ALA A 168 3.15 2.33 0.66
C ALA A 168 2.12 2.62 -0.41
N LEU A 169 2.04 3.88 -0.81
CA LEU A 169 1.31 4.33 -1.98
C LEU A 169 2.31 4.53 -3.12
N ILE A 170 2.04 3.96 -4.30
CA ILE A 170 2.95 3.98 -5.44
C ILE A 170 2.32 4.67 -6.64
N LYS A 171 3.09 5.55 -7.29
CA LYS A 171 2.71 6.21 -8.55
C LYS A 171 3.95 6.41 -9.42
N GLY A 172 4.02 5.76 -10.59
CA GLY A 172 5.09 6.03 -11.57
C GLY A 172 6.54 5.86 -11.03
N GLY A 173 6.77 4.95 -10.09
CA GLY A 173 8.06 4.74 -9.42
C GLY A 173 8.35 5.68 -8.25
N TYR A 174 7.47 6.64 -7.96
CA TYR A 174 7.43 7.33 -6.68
C TYR A 174 6.73 6.44 -5.66
N THR A 175 7.36 6.30 -4.49
CA THR A 175 6.87 5.50 -3.37
C THR A 175 6.69 6.43 -2.17
N HIS A 176 5.48 6.44 -1.64
CA HIS A 176 5.09 7.21 -0.47
C HIS A 176 4.82 6.27 0.68
N ASP A 177 5.71 6.27 1.68
CA ASP A 177 5.59 5.40 2.84
C ASP A 177 4.39 5.82 3.71
N ILE A 178 3.58 4.86 4.14
CA ILE A 178 2.52 5.10 5.13
C ILE A 178 3.16 5.02 6.52
N PRO A 179 3.13 6.10 7.33
CA PRO A 179 3.74 6.10 8.66
C PRO A 179 3.01 5.16 9.61
N ASP A 180 3.74 4.51 10.52
CA ASP A 180 3.21 3.59 11.53
C ASP A 180 2.30 2.47 10.97
N ALA A 181 2.50 2.15 9.70
CA ALA A 181 1.77 1.09 9.01
C ALA A 181 2.10 -0.27 9.64
N PRO A 182 1.10 -1.14 9.81
CA PRO A 182 1.32 -2.48 10.32
C PRO A 182 2.13 -3.33 9.32
N SER A 183 2.55 -4.51 9.75
CA SER A 183 3.23 -5.44 8.84
C SER A 183 2.33 -5.80 7.66
N TYR A 184 2.89 -5.91 6.45
CA TYR A 184 2.10 -6.21 5.26
C TYR A 184 1.35 -7.56 5.25
N TYR A 185 1.73 -8.49 6.13
CA TYR A 185 1.07 -9.77 6.26
C TYR A 185 -0.37 -9.56 6.77
N ASN A 186 -1.33 -10.24 6.14
CA ASN A 186 -2.76 -10.20 6.48
C ASN A 186 -3.39 -8.79 6.44
N THR A 187 -2.94 -8.00 5.48
CA THR A 187 -3.60 -6.74 5.11
C THR A 187 -4.62 -6.94 4.00
N GLN A 188 -5.69 -6.15 3.97
CA GLN A 188 -6.54 -6.05 2.79
C GLN A 188 -6.82 -4.58 2.46
N PHE A 189 -6.71 -4.22 1.18
CA PHE A 189 -7.19 -2.93 0.69
C PHE A 189 -8.72 -2.94 0.70
N ILE A 190 -9.33 -1.86 1.18
CA ILE A 190 -10.79 -1.68 1.15
C ILE A 190 -11.16 -0.63 0.10
N GLY A 191 -10.57 0.57 0.19
CA GLY A 191 -10.94 1.66 -0.71
C GLY A 191 -10.21 2.97 -0.45
N TRP A 192 -10.36 3.90 -1.38
CA TRP A 192 -9.90 5.29 -1.29
C TRP A 192 -11.00 6.18 -0.77
N VAL A 193 -10.67 7.16 0.06
CA VAL A 193 -11.64 8.20 0.47
C VAL A 193 -11.95 9.09 -0.72
N LYS A 194 -13.22 9.27 -1.06
CA LYS A 194 -13.68 10.27 -2.03
C LYS A 194 -13.68 11.65 -1.36
N HIS A 195 -13.10 12.63 -2.03
CA HIS A 195 -13.42 14.03 -1.77
C HIS A 195 -14.54 14.40 -2.75
N ASP A 196 -15.68 14.85 -2.23
CA ASP A 196 -16.72 15.50 -3.03
C ASP A 196 -16.25 16.84 -3.61
#